data_AF-A0A955I4T3-F1
#
_entry.id   AF-A0A955I4T3-F1
#
_cell.length_a   1.000
_cell.length_b   1.000
_cell.length_c   1.000
_cell.angle_alpha   90.00
_cell.angle_beta   90.00
_cell.angle_gamma   90.00
#
_symmetry.space_group_name_H-M   'P 1'
#
loop_
_entity.id
_entity.type
_entity.pdbx_description
1 polymer ?
#
loop_
_entity_poly.entity_id
_entity_poly.type
_entity_poly.pdbx_seq_one_letter_code
_entity_poly.pdbx_strand_id
1 'polypeptide(L)'
;MKNGVEFAQEAQNLTYSLDGKSFAYIVNPGALSLTTMPDGTTAIGFSNKDTRDFIVKDGVAQKKYDSVYNPTYSPDGKHFAYTARTTEGRDVVVVDGTELQEDRFVSKISYSPDSKSFVYIAHKDNKSFIIKDGIKY
;
A
#
# COMPACT_ATOMS: atom_id res chain seq x y z
N MET A 1 -13.01 -18.67 31.16
CA MET A 1 -11.88 -18.56 30.21
C MET A 1 -12.16 -17.35 29.32
N LYS A 2 -11.23 -16.40 29.21
CA LYS A 2 -11.45 -15.18 28.43
C LYS A 2 -11.33 -15.54 26.94
N ASN A 3 -12.42 -15.41 26.20
CA ASN A 3 -12.42 -15.54 24.73
C ASN A 3 -11.59 -14.37 24.18
N GLY A 4 -10.34 -14.66 23.81
CA GLY A 4 -9.46 -13.69 23.18
C GLY A 4 -9.80 -13.63 21.69
N VAL A 5 -10.30 -12.47 21.24
CA VAL A 5 -10.32 -12.17 19.81
C VAL A 5 -8.87 -11.90 19.42
N GLU A 6 -8.26 -12.83 18.68
CA GLU A 6 -6.94 -12.63 18.11
C GLU A 6 -7.12 -12.06 16.69
N PHE A 7 -6.82 -10.78 16.53
CA PHE A 7 -6.79 -10.14 15.22
C PHE A 7 -5.51 -10.58 14.52
N ALA A 8 -5.60 -11.58 13.63
CA ALA A 8 -4.53 -11.84 12.68
C ALA A 8 -4.49 -10.68 11.68
N GLN A 9 -3.79 -9.60 12.02
CA GLN A 9 -3.46 -8.55 11.08
C GLN A 9 -2.35 -9.09 10.17
N GLU A 10 -2.73 -9.67 9.04
CA GLU A 10 -1.74 -10.08 8.03
C GLU A 10 -1.11 -8.82 7.43
N ALA A 11 0.06 -8.45 7.94
CA ALA A 11 0.92 -7.48 7.28
C ALA A 11 1.41 -8.11 5.97
N GLN A 12 0.94 -7.60 4.84
CA GLN A 12 1.41 -8.02 3.53
C GLN A 12 2.43 -7.01 2.99
N ASN A 13 3.33 -7.48 2.12
CA ASN A 13 4.31 -6.65 1.42
C ASN A 13 5.21 -5.81 2.35
N LEU A 14 5.74 -6.45 3.41
CA LEU A 14 6.79 -5.85 4.23
C LEU A 14 8.01 -5.51 3.35
N THR A 15 8.41 -4.25 3.38
CA THR A 15 9.56 -3.74 2.64
C THR A 15 10.47 -2.94 3.56
N TYR A 16 11.77 -2.99 3.30
CA TYR A 16 12.79 -2.26 4.04
C TYR A 16 13.52 -1.30 3.10
N SER A 17 14.04 -0.20 3.64
CA SER A 17 15.09 0.56 2.95
C SER A 17 16.35 -0.30 2.80
N LEU A 18 17.18 -0.01 1.79
CA LEU A 18 18.38 -0.82 1.52
C LEU A 18 19.38 -0.84 2.69
N ASP A 19 19.43 0.24 3.48
CA ASP A 19 20.24 0.33 4.68
C ASP A 19 19.59 -0.30 5.93
N GLY A 20 18.36 -0.81 5.81
CA GLY A 20 17.61 -1.46 6.88
C GLY A 20 17.10 -0.53 7.98
N LYS A 21 17.26 0.80 7.84
CA LYS A 21 16.83 1.76 8.89
C LYS A 21 15.34 2.07 8.88
N SER A 22 14.69 1.89 7.74
CA SER A 22 13.27 2.18 7.55
C SER A 22 12.54 0.95 7.05
N PHE A 23 11.26 0.83 7.39
CA PHE A 23 10.40 -0.26 6.94
C PHE A 23 8.97 0.21 6.72
N ALA A 24 8.26 -0.50 5.85
CA ALA A 24 6.85 -0.25 5.62
C ALA A 24 6.12 -1.55 5.31
N TYR A 25 4.85 -1.63 5.69
CA TYR A 25 3.98 -2.76 5.36
C TYR A 25 2.55 -2.29 5.13
N ILE A 26 1.79 -3.09 4.39
CA ILE A 26 0.38 -2.82 4.10
C ILE A 26 -0.46 -3.47 5.19
N VAL A 27 -1.45 -2.73 5.69
CA VAL A 27 -2.48 -3.22 6.59
C VAL A 27 -3.79 -3.33 5.82
N ASN A 28 -4.39 -4.54 5.85
CA ASN A 28 -5.70 -4.84 5.27
C ASN A 28 -6.71 -5.10 6.41
N PRO A 29 -7.41 -4.07 6.92
CA PRO A 29 -8.27 -4.22 8.08
C PRO A 29 -9.56 -5.01 7.79
N GLY A 30 -9.90 -5.21 6.51
CA GLY A 30 -11.00 -6.06 6.07
C GLY A 30 -10.66 -7.56 5.98
N ALA A 31 -9.42 -7.96 6.30
CA ALA A 31 -9.01 -9.37 6.28
C ALA A 31 -9.87 -10.20 7.25
N LEU A 32 -10.24 -11.40 6.80
CA LEU A 32 -11.12 -12.32 7.52
C LEU A 32 -10.60 -12.58 8.94
N SER A 33 -11.44 -12.36 9.96
CA SER A 33 -11.14 -12.85 11.29
C SER A 33 -11.67 -14.28 11.42
N LEU A 34 -10.77 -15.20 11.71
CA LEU A 34 -11.11 -16.57 12.08
C LEU A 34 -11.13 -16.67 13.60
N THR A 35 -12.27 -17.04 14.16
CA THR A 35 -12.37 -17.37 15.59
C THR A 35 -12.76 -18.83 15.72
N THR A 36 -11.89 -19.60 16.38
CA THR A 36 -12.23 -20.95 16.83
C THR A 36 -13.11 -20.86 18.07
N MET A 37 -14.32 -21.39 17.98
CA MET A 37 -15.28 -21.47 19.08
C MET A 37 -14.97 -22.65 20.00
N PRO A 38 -15.45 -22.66 21.26
CA PRO A 38 -15.19 -23.75 22.22
C PRO A 38 -15.62 -25.15 21.77
N ASP A 39 -16.55 -25.24 20.82
CA ASP A 39 -17.03 -26.50 20.21
C ASP A 39 -16.14 -26.99 19.05
N GLY A 40 -15.05 -26.27 18.75
CA GLY A 40 -14.13 -26.59 17.66
C GLY A 40 -14.55 -26.08 16.29
N THR A 41 -15.70 -25.40 16.17
CA THR A 41 -16.09 -24.76 14.91
C THR A 41 -15.35 -23.44 14.70
N THR A 42 -15.12 -23.07 13.44
CA THR A 42 -14.53 -21.78 13.08
C THR A 42 -15.61 -20.85 12.56
N ALA A 43 -15.81 -19.71 13.20
CA ALA A 43 -16.61 -18.63 12.66
C ALA A 43 -15.72 -17.66 11.86
N ILE A 44 -16.25 -17.22 10.72
CA ILE A 44 -15.68 -16.17 9.90
C ILE A 44 -16.42 -14.87 10.23
N GLY A 45 -15.71 -13.89 10.78
CA GLY A 45 -16.26 -12.58 11.13
C GLY A 45 -15.63 -11.45 10.31
N PHE A 46 -16.47 -10.56 9.78
CA PHE A 46 -16.05 -9.24 9.31
C PHE A 46 -16.25 -8.25 10.47
N SER A 47 -15.18 -7.88 11.17
CA SER A 47 -15.28 -7.07 12.40
C SER A 47 -15.13 -5.57 12.16
N ASN A 48 -14.70 -5.13 10.97
CA ASN A 48 -14.42 -3.73 10.69
C ASN A 48 -15.38 -3.11 9.67
N LYS A 49 -15.96 -1.95 10.02
CA LYS A 49 -16.76 -1.14 9.08
C LYS A 49 -15.90 -0.44 8.02
N ASP A 50 -14.62 -0.20 8.33
CA ASP A 50 -13.66 0.40 7.41
C ASP A 50 -12.70 -0.67 6.90
N THR A 51 -12.93 -1.10 5.66
CA THR A 51 -12.14 -2.14 4.98
C THR A 51 -10.98 -1.56 4.17
N ARG A 52 -10.76 -0.23 4.24
CA ARG A 52 -9.74 0.46 3.45
C ARG A 52 -8.33 0.15 3.95
N ASP A 53 -7.45 -0.11 2.99
CA ASP A 53 -6.04 -0.37 3.21
C ASP A 53 -5.27 0.89 3.57
N PHE A 54 -4.15 0.73 4.26
CA PHE A 54 -3.18 1.79 4.50
C PHE A 54 -1.77 1.23 4.68
N ILE A 55 -0.77 2.09 4.52
CA ILE A 55 0.63 1.79 4.86
C ILE A 55 0.89 2.18 6.31
N VAL A 56 1.63 1.35 7.02
CA VAL A 56 2.39 1.77 8.21
C VAL A 56 3.84 1.92 7.79
N LYS A 57 4.36 3.14 7.85
CA LYS A 57 5.77 3.47 7.56
C LYS A 57 6.46 3.86 8.86
N ASP A 58 7.48 3.12 9.26
CA ASP A 58 8.24 3.36 10.49
C ASP A 58 7.35 3.51 11.74
N GLY A 59 6.29 2.69 11.82
CA GLY A 59 5.29 2.73 12.90
C GLY A 59 4.21 3.81 12.75
N VAL A 60 4.26 4.64 11.71
CA VAL A 60 3.30 5.72 11.46
C VAL A 60 2.33 5.34 10.35
N ALA A 61 1.04 5.25 10.69
CA ALA A 61 -0.03 5.01 9.72
C ALA A 61 -0.19 6.18 8.74
N GLN A 62 -0.30 5.86 7.45
CA GLN A 62 -0.51 6.80 6.35
C GLN A 62 -2.00 6.94 6.00
N LYS A 63 -2.31 7.75 4.97
CA LYS A 63 -3.68 7.90 4.45
C LYS A 63 -4.26 6.54 4.02
N LYS A 64 -5.58 6.37 4.22
CA LYS A 64 -6.34 5.18 3.84
C LYS A 64 -6.89 5.28 2.43
N TYR A 65 -6.94 4.13 1.75
CA TYR A 65 -7.36 3.95 0.36
C TYR A 65 -8.21 2.69 0.20
N ASP A 66 -9.00 2.58 -0.87
CA ASP A 66 -9.76 1.36 -1.13
C ASP A 66 -8.84 0.15 -1.28
N SER A 67 -7.65 0.34 -1.84
CA SER A 67 -6.58 -0.66 -1.85
C SER A 67 -5.20 0.02 -1.96
N VAL A 68 -4.17 -0.60 -1.38
CA VAL A 68 -2.77 -0.15 -1.53
C VAL A 68 -1.90 -1.30 -2.05
N TYR A 69 -0.91 -1.00 -2.88
CA TYR A 69 -0.05 -1.99 -3.50
C TYR A 69 1.34 -1.41 -3.85
N ASN A 70 2.32 -2.30 -4.10
CA ASN A 70 3.68 -1.98 -4.54
C ASN A 70 4.47 -0.93 -3.71
N PRO A 71 4.55 -1.03 -2.37
CA PRO A 71 5.39 -0.13 -1.59
C PRO A 71 6.87 -0.32 -1.94
N THR A 72 7.60 0.79 -2.11
CA THR A 72 9.03 0.76 -2.45
C THR A 72 9.76 1.97 -1.89
N TYR A 73 11.01 1.74 -1.48
CA TYR A 73 11.96 2.79 -1.11
C TYR A 73 12.82 3.19 -2.30
N SER A 74 13.33 4.43 -2.29
CA SER A 74 14.50 4.79 -3.11
C SER A 74 15.74 4.01 -2.65
N PRO A 75 16.75 3.82 -3.52
CA PRO A 75 17.98 3.14 -3.14
C PRO A 75 18.70 3.76 -1.93
N ASP A 76 18.63 5.07 -1.76
CA ASP A 76 19.19 5.79 -0.60
C ASP A 76 18.26 5.78 0.64
N GLY A 77 17.09 5.17 0.55
CA GLY A 77 16.11 5.02 1.63
C GLY A 77 15.39 6.30 2.02
N LYS A 78 15.64 7.44 1.36
CA LYS A 78 15.07 8.74 1.76
C LYS A 78 13.67 9.00 1.22
N HIS A 79 13.34 8.40 0.08
CA HIS A 79 12.04 8.53 -0.54
C HIS A 79 11.29 7.22 -0.43
N PHE A 80 9.98 7.33 -0.24
CA PHE A 80 9.07 6.19 -0.17
C PHE A 80 7.87 6.44 -1.08
N ALA A 81 7.55 5.43 -1.88
CA ALA A 81 6.42 5.50 -2.79
C ALA A 81 5.59 4.23 -2.80
N TYR A 82 4.31 4.38 -3.15
CA TYR A 82 3.37 3.29 -3.34
C TYR A 82 2.27 3.70 -4.30
N THR A 83 1.52 2.70 -4.78
CA THR A 83 0.34 2.90 -5.63
C THR A 83 -0.91 2.61 -4.81
N ALA A 84 -1.97 3.40 -5.01
CA ALA A 84 -3.20 3.25 -4.26
C ALA A 84 -4.45 3.53 -5.10
N ARG A 85 -5.53 2.82 -4.79
CA ARG A 85 -6.86 3.03 -5.37
C ARG A 85 -7.68 3.95 -4.48
N THR A 86 -8.07 5.10 -5.00
CA THR A 86 -8.96 6.04 -4.31
C THR A 86 -10.40 5.53 -4.25
N THR A 87 -11.21 6.13 -3.35
CA THR A 87 -12.65 5.85 -3.23
C THR A 87 -13.45 6.19 -4.49
N GLU A 88 -12.87 6.97 -5.40
CA GLU A 88 -13.46 7.33 -6.68
C GLU A 88 -13.08 6.33 -7.80
N GLY A 89 -12.44 5.21 -7.44
CA GLY A 89 -12.04 4.15 -8.37
C GLY A 89 -10.81 4.46 -9.22
N ARG A 90 -10.08 5.54 -8.92
CA ARG A 90 -8.86 5.94 -9.65
C ARG A 90 -7.59 5.46 -8.96
N ASP A 91 -6.58 5.15 -9.75
CA ASP A 91 -5.24 4.84 -9.24
C ASP A 91 -4.40 6.11 -9.15
N VAL A 92 -3.70 6.24 -8.02
CA VAL A 92 -2.75 7.32 -7.76
C VAL A 92 -1.41 6.74 -7.35
N VAL A 93 -0.36 7.49 -7.67
CA VAL A 93 0.98 7.25 -7.13
C VAL A 93 1.17 8.17 -5.95
N VAL A 94 1.56 7.64 -4.81
CA VAL A 94 1.91 8.45 -3.63
C VAL A 94 3.42 8.43 -3.47
N VAL A 95 4.03 9.60 -3.40
CA VAL A 95 5.46 9.78 -3.11
C VAL A 95 5.60 10.69 -1.90
N ASP A 96 6.25 10.19 -0.85
CA ASP A 96 6.48 10.91 0.40
C ASP A 96 5.20 11.55 0.98
N GLY A 97 4.09 10.82 0.89
CA GLY A 97 2.76 11.24 1.36
C GLY A 97 2.01 12.18 0.40
N THR A 98 2.60 12.55 -0.73
CA THR A 98 1.97 13.40 -1.74
C THR A 98 1.40 12.55 -2.88
N GLU A 99 0.12 12.74 -3.18
CA GLU A 99 -0.56 12.10 -4.32
C GLU A 99 -0.16 12.78 -5.63
N LEU A 100 0.36 11.99 -6.55
CA LEU A 100 0.69 12.34 -7.93
C LEU A 100 -0.42 11.85 -8.86
N GLN A 101 -0.46 12.44 -10.05
CA GLN A 101 -1.54 12.42 -11.05
C GLN A 101 -2.45 11.17 -11.06
N GLU A 102 -3.75 11.44 -11.19
CA GLU A 102 -4.81 10.44 -11.23
C GLU A 102 -4.91 9.79 -12.61
N ASP A 103 -4.66 8.47 -12.65
CA ASP A 103 -4.78 7.67 -13.86
C ASP A 103 -5.68 6.45 -13.61
N ARG A 104 -6.09 5.77 -14.69
CA ARG A 104 -6.99 4.62 -14.57
C ARG A 104 -6.29 3.40 -13.98
N PHE A 105 -5.02 3.25 -14.37
CA PHE A 105 -4.13 2.19 -13.91
C PHE A 105 -2.68 2.67 -13.92
N VAL A 106 -1.92 2.29 -12.90
CA VAL A 106 -0.50 2.63 -12.75
C VAL A 106 0.34 1.37 -12.51
N SER A 107 1.46 1.24 -13.22
CA SER A 107 2.43 0.17 -13.00
C SER A 107 3.24 0.36 -11.72
N LYS A 108 4.06 -0.65 -11.36
CA LYS A 108 5.07 -0.52 -10.30
C LYS A 108 5.99 0.67 -10.56
N ILE A 109 6.32 1.40 -9.50
CA ILE A 109 7.24 2.53 -9.48
C ILE A 109 8.68 2.01 -9.45
N SER A 110 9.56 2.61 -10.23
CA SER A 110 11.00 2.32 -10.21
C SER A 110 11.80 3.58 -9.97
N TYR A 111 12.63 3.59 -8.92
CA TYR A 111 13.60 4.65 -8.68
C TYR A 111 14.84 4.47 -9.56
N SER A 112 15.50 5.58 -9.90
CA SER A 112 16.82 5.58 -10.50
C SER A 112 17.86 5.08 -9.48
N PRO A 113 18.97 4.46 -9.92
CA PRO A 113 20.01 3.98 -9.01
C PRO A 113 20.61 5.06 -8.12
N ASP A 114 20.67 6.30 -8.61
CA ASP A 114 21.16 7.47 -7.85
C ASP A 114 20.10 8.11 -6.93
N SER A 115 18.90 7.54 -6.86
CA SER A 115 17.77 7.99 -6.03
C SER A 115 17.19 9.37 -6.38
N LYS A 116 17.60 9.98 -7.49
CA LYS A 116 17.18 11.35 -7.85
C LYS A 116 15.91 11.43 -8.67
N SER A 117 15.54 10.33 -9.33
CA SER A 117 14.35 10.28 -10.17
C SER A 117 13.60 8.97 -9.94
N PHE A 118 12.33 8.95 -10.35
CA PHE A 118 11.53 7.74 -10.46
C PHE A 118 10.70 7.75 -11.74
N VAL A 119 10.33 6.55 -12.19
CA VAL A 119 9.46 6.35 -13.35
C VAL A 119 8.33 5.40 -13.01
N TYR A 120 7.20 5.60 -13.67
CA TYR A 120 6.08 4.66 -13.70
C TYR A 120 5.34 4.76 -15.04
N ILE A 121 4.56 3.73 -15.37
CA ILE A 121 3.70 3.73 -16.54
C ILE A 121 2.27 4.02 -16.08
N ALA A 122 1.69 5.08 -16.64
CA ALA A 122 0.31 5.44 -16.45
C ALA A 122 -0.53 5.01 -17.64
N HIS A 123 -1.74 4.53 -17.38
CA HIS A 123 -2.70 4.17 -18.42
C HIS A 123 -3.94 5.06 -18.34
N LYS A 124 -4.22 5.75 -19.45
CA LYS A 124 -5.38 6.62 -19.60
C LYS A 124 -5.91 6.55 -21.03
N ASP A 125 -7.21 6.37 -21.19
CA ASP A 125 -7.90 6.32 -22.49
C ASP A 125 -7.28 5.32 -23.49
N ASN A 126 -6.99 4.09 -23.02
CA ASN A 126 -6.31 3.03 -23.78
C ASN A 126 -4.90 3.39 -24.30
N LYS A 127 -4.28 4.43 -23.75
CA LYS A 127 -2.89 4.81 -24.04
C LYS A 127 -2.05 4.62 -22.79
N SER A 128 -0.79 4.24 -23.01
CA SER A 128 0.22 4.16 -21.96
C SER A 128 1.15 5.37 -22.06
N PHE A 129 1.50 5.96 -20.93
CA PHE A 129 2.41 7.09 -20.82
C PHE A 129 3.53 6.76 -19.87
N ILE A 130 4.76 7.18 -20.23
CA ILE A 130 5.88 7.13 -19.29
C ILE A 130 5.79 8.41 -18.47
N ILE A 131 5.66 8.26 -17.17
CA ILE A 131 5.75 9.37 -16.24
C ILE A 131 7.11 9.29 -15.57
N LYS A 132 7.88 10.37 -15.64
CA LYS A 132 9.14 10.53 -14.91
C LYS A 132 8.98 11.72 -13.98
N ASP A 133 9.21 11.50 -12.69
CA ASP A 133 9.15 12.55 -11.65
C ASP A 133 7.80 13.31 -11.64
N GLY A 134 6.70 12.60 -11.93
CA GLY A 134 5.35 13.18 -12.04
C GLY A 134 5.07 13.92 -13.36
N ILE A 135 6.03 13.97 -14.29
CA ILE A 135 5.90 14.62 -15.59
C ILE A 135 5.70 13.56 -16.68
N LYS A 136 4.67 13.75 -17.51
CA LYS A 136 4.32 12.87 -18.63
C LYS A 136 5.20 13.12 -19.87
N TYR A 137 5.66 12.03 -20.48
CA TYR A 137 6.41 11.98 -21.74
C TYR A 137 5.60 11.28 -22.84
#